data_AF-A0A914E716-F1
#
_entry.id   AF-A0A914E716-F1
#
_cell.length_a   1.000
_cell.length_b   1.000
_cell.length_c   1.000
_cell.angle_alpha   90.00
_cell.angle_beta   90.00
_cell.angle_gamma   90.00
#
_symmetry.space_group_name_H-M   'P 1'
#
loop_
_entity.id
_entity.type
_entity.pdbx_description
1 polymer ?
#
loop_
_entity_poly.entity_id
_entity_poly.type
_entity_poly.pdbx_seq_one_letter_code
_entity_poly.pdbx_strand_id
1 'polypeptide(L)'
;MFDPSIKKEIVKEYQKVLYPERMYQEHFLNDHIISARKDAMNFIRSCLIKNKNVRPTSEELKNMPFVKNSPSRRRREAQIRRLLKHVPTIHEERFDHPNLQEPPNTIPAEQVRLDEFNQMYHEALMTNHHIESRRLETEKKQKIDELNVLIAKIDSLKETEKELDNRIAQKTEKEEDLEEIKNEIALEADKSITINNASVEVFEIDNLQENGLTSKLDEK
;
A
#
# COMPACT_ATOMS: atom_id res chain seq x y z
N MET A 1 -4.40 2.94 -23.46
CA MET A 1 -4.52 3.46 -22.08
C MET A 1 -6.00 3.70 -21.82
N PHE A 2 -6.57 3.26 -20.69
CA PHE A 2 -7.98 3.49 -20.37
C PHE A 2 -8.26 4.98 -20.13
N ASP A 3 -9.41 5.46 -20.59
CA ASP A 3 -9.90 6.81 -20.34
C ASP A 3 -10.01 7.07 -18.82
N PRO A 4 -9.49 8.19 -18.29
CA PRO A 4 -9.58 8.55 -16.87
C PRO A 4 -11.02 8.59 -16.33
N SER A 5 -12.01 8.86 -17.17
CA SER A 5 -13.43 8.86 -16.81
C SER A 5 -13.94 7.44 -16.53
N ILE A 6 -13.63 6.51 -17.44
CA ILE A 6 -13.97 5.09 -17.34
C ILE A 6 -13.27 4.46 -16.13
N LYS A 7 -12.02 4.83 -15.84
CA LYS A 7 -11.29 4.36 -14.67
C LYS A 7 -11.97 4.76 -13.34
N LYS A 8 -12.60 5.94 -13.29
CA LYS A 8 -13.33 6.40 -12.09
C LYS A 8 -14.66 5.68 -11.89
N GLU A 9 -15.38 5.38 -12.97
CA GLU A 9 -16.63 4.60 -12.90
C GLU A 9 -16.36 3.16 -12.48
N ILE A 10 -15.38 2.50 -13.10
CA ILE A 10 -15.01 1.13 -12.73
C ILE A 10 -14.60 1.05 -11.26
N VAL A 11 -13.80 2.00 -10.75
CA VAL A 11 -13.41 2.04 -9.34
C VAL A 11 -14.62 2.22 -8.42
N LYS A 12 -15.59 3.08 -8.78
CA LYS A 12 -16.83 3.26 -8.00
C LYS A 12 -17.68 2.00 -7.97
N GLU A 13 -17.78 1.30 -9.09
CA GLU A 13 -18.58 0.08 -9.21
C GLU A 13 -17.93 -1.08 -8.44
N TYR A 14 -16.60 -1.19 -8.52
CA TYR A 14 -15.82 -2.16 -7.74
C TYR A 14 -15.94 -1.91 -6.22
N GLN A 15 -15.96 -0.65 -5.80
CA GLN A 15 -16.16 -0.27 -4.39
C GLN A 15 -17.57 -0.61 -3.89
N LYS A 16 -18.61 -0.57 -4.73
CA LYS A 16 -19.96 -1.03 -4.36
C LYS A 16 -20.03 -2.55 -4.14
N VAL A 17 -19.19 -3.31 -4.85
CA VAL A 17 -19.14 -4.78 -4.74
C VAL A 17 -18.30 -5.23 -3.54
N LEU A 18 -17.21 -4.52 -3.24
CA LEU A 18 -16.30 -4.88 -2.12
C LEU A 18 -16.83 -4.46 -0.74
N TYR A 19 -17.77 -3.52 -0.64
CA TYR A 19 -18.25 -3.00 0.63
C TYR A 19 -19.79 -2.93 0.66
N PRO A 20 -20.49 -3.69 1.53
CA PRO A 20 -21.94 -3.59 1.66
C PRO A 20 -22.38 -2.16 2.05
N GLU A 21 -23.59 -1.76 1.65
CA GLU A 21 -24.12 -0.38 1.74
C GLU A 21 -23.86 0.34 3.08
N ARG A 22 -23.87 -0.37 4.22
CA ARG A 22 -23.54 0.21 5.53
C ARG A 22 -22.09 0.69 5.64
N MET A 23 -21.12 -0.09 5.18
CA MET A 23 -19.71 0.35 5.17
C MET A 23 -19.47 1.50 4.19
N TYR A 24 -20.17 1.51 3.05
CA TYR A 24 -20.10 2.65 2.12
C TYR A 24 -20.66 3.93 2.75
N GLN A 25 -21.78 3.84 3.48
CA GLN A 25 -22.33 4.96 4.24
C GLN A 25 -21.39 5.43 5.34
N GLU A 26 -20.76 4.52 6.08
CA GLU A 26 -19.78 4.86 7.13
C GLU A 26 -18.52 5.53 6.56
N HIS A 27 -17.96 5.03 5.46
CA HIS A 27 -16.83 5.68 4.77
C HIS A 27 -17.20 7.06 4.22
N PHE A 28 -18.35 7.17 3.55
CA PHE A 28 -18.84 8.45 3.03
C PHE A 28 -19.08 9.47 4.15
N LEU A 29 -19.68 9.04 5.26
CA LEU A 29 -19.89 9.89 6.45
C LEU A 29 -18.56 10.30 7.07
N ASN A 30 -17.60 9.38 7.20
CA ASN A 30 -16.27 9.69 7.73
C ASN A 30 -15.52 10.70 6.86
N ASP A 31 -15.53 10.53 5.54
CA ASP A 31 -14.91 11.49 4.62
C ASP A 31 -15.58 12.88 4.72
N HIS A 32 -16.91 12.92 4.87
CA HIS A 32 -17.63 14.18 5.07
C HIS A 32 -17.28 14.85 6.41
N ILE A 33 -17.17 14.07 7.49
CA ILE A 33 -16.79 14.56 8.82
C ILE A 33 -15.34 15.10 8.80
N ILE A 34 -14.41 14.38 8.17
CA ILE A 34 -13.01 14.81 8.04
C ILE A 34 -12.92 16.12 7.25
N SER A 35 -13.64 16.21 6.13
CA SER A 35 -13.70 17.44 5.33
C SER A 35 -14.29 18.61 6.13
N ALA A 36 -15.41 18.41 6.82
CA ALA A 36 -16.05 19.45 7.63
C ALA A 36 -15.12 19.93 8.76
N ARG A 37 -14.38 19.03 9.40
CA ARG A 37 -13.39 19.36 10.43
C ARG A 37 -12.24 20.20 9.88
N LYS A 38 -11.73 19.85 8.70
CA LYS A 38 -10.66 20.60 8.03
C LYS A 38 -11.12 22.02 7.67
N ASP A 39 -12.33 22.15 7.12
CA ASP A 39 -12.92 23.44 6.78
C ASP A 39 -13.14 24.32 8.02
N ALA A 40 -13.63 23.74 9.12
CA ALA A 40 -13.80 24.44 10.41
C ALA A 40 -12.46 24.93 10.98
N MET A 41 -11.44 24.07 10.98
CA MET A 41 -10.10 24.44 11.45
C MET A 41 -9.46 25.54 10.61
N ASN A 42 -9.65 25.50 9.29
CA ASN A 42 -9.17 26.55 8.39
C ASN A 42 -9.89 27.87 8.64
N PHE A 43 -11.21 27.85 8.82
CA PHE A 43 -11.99 29.04 9.20
C PHE A 43 -11.46 29.67 10.51
N ILE A 44 -11.27 28.85 11.55
CA ILE A 44 -10.74 29.32 12.85
C ILE A 44 -9.35 29.93 12.69
N ARG A 45 -8.44 29.27 11.95
CA ARG A 45 -7.09 29.79 11.68
C ARG A 45 -7.13 31.15 10.99
N SER A 46 -8.01 31.32 10.00
CA SER A 46 -8.21 32.58 9.31
C SER A 46 -8.69 33.69 10.25
N CYS A 47 -9.60 33.40 11.19
CA CYS A 47 -10.04 34.36 12.19
C CYS A 47 -8.92 34.75 13.19
N LEU A 48 -8.01 33.83 13.50
CA LEU A 48 -6.95 34.00 14.50
C LEU A 48 -5.63 34.57 13.94
N ILE A 49 -5.59 35.03 12.68
CA ILE A 49 -4.41 35.69 12.12
C ILE A 49 -4.05 36.93 12.96
N LYS A 50 -2.80 36.97 13.46
CA LYS A 50 -2.29 38.04 14.35
C LYS A 50 -2.23 39.39 13.63
N ASN A 51 -1.80 39.41 12.38
CA ASN A 51 -1.72 40.64 11.58
C ASN A 51 -3.12 41.06 11.10
N LYS A 52 -3.62 42.20 11.60
CA LYS A 52 -4.95 42.71 11.27
C LYS A 52 -5.14 43.02 9.78
N ASN A 53 -4.08 43.43 9.09
CA ASN A 53 -4.15 43.81 7.67
C ASN A 53 -4.25 42.60 6.74
N VAL A 54 -3.88 41.42 7.23
CA VAL A 54 -3.91 40.15 6.49
C VAL A 54 -5.10 39.29 6.94
N ARG A 55 -5.77 39.69 8.03
CA ARG A 55 -6.94 38.97 8.53
C ARG A 55 -8.11 39.19 7.56
N PRO A 56 -8.76 38.12 7.10
CA PRO A 56 -9.89 38.25 6.20
C PRO A 56 -11.05 38.99 6.85
N THR A 57 -11.77 39.74 6.01
CA THR A 57 -12.97 40.48 6.36
C THR A 57 -14.15 39.54 6.59
N SER A 58 -15.22 40.06 7.21
CA SER A 58 -16.46 39.30 7.41
C SER A 58 -17.07 38.79 6.10
N GLU A 59 -16.97 39.55 5.00
CA GLU A 59 -17.47 39.13 3.68
C GLU A 59 -16.62 38.01 3.06
N GLU A 60 -15.30 38.05 3.26
CA GLU A 60 -14.40 36.97 2.83
C GLU A 60 -14.64 35.69 3.64
N LEU A 61 -14.85 35.83 4.96
CA LEU A 61 -15.16 34.71 5.86
C LEU A 61 -16.49 34.03 5.49
N LYS A 62 -17.52 34.79 5.09
CA LYS A 62 -18.81 34.24 4.61
C LYS A 62 -18.65 33.36 3.37
N ASN A 63 -17.61 33.62 2.57
CA ASN A 63 -17.35 32.90 1.34
C ASN A 63 -16.50 31.65 1.51
N MET A 64 -16.02 31.36 2.72
CA MET A 64 -15.21 30.18 3.01
C MET A 64 -16.04 28.88 2.94
N PRO A 65 -15.41 27.73 2.59
CA PRO A 65 -16.08 26.44 2.48
C PRO A 65 -16.91 26.06 3.71
N PHE A 66 -16.41 26.33 4.93
CA PHE A 66 -17.13 26.07 6.17
C PHE A 66 -18.50 26.75 6.24
N VAL A 67 -18.58 28.03 5.84
CA VAL A 67 -19.82 28.80 5.89
C VAL A 67 -20.72 28.47 4.69
N LYS A 68 -20.15 28.29 3.49
CA LYS A 68 -20.91 27.93 2.28
C LYS A 68 -21.56 26.55 2.37
N ASN A 69 -20.86 25.59 2.96
CA ASN A 69 -21.36 24.23 3.14
C ASN A 69 -22.26 24.08 4.37
N SER A 70 -22.43 25.15 5.16
CA SER A 70 -23.32 25.13 6.31
C SER A 70 -24.79 24.96 5.86
N PRO A 71 -25.64 24.33 6.70
CA PRO A 71 -27.06 24.18 6.39
C PRO A 71 -27.71 25.51 6.04
N SER A 72 -28.74 25.51 5.20
CA SER A 72 -29.49 26.71 4.85
C SER A 72 -30.03 27.41 6.11
N ARG A 73 -30.26 28.73 6.02
CA ARG A 73 -30.77 29.54 7.14
C ARG A 73 -31.97 28.89 7.83
N ARG A 74 -32.95 28.42 7.06
CA ARG A 74 -34.16 27.75 7.57
C ARG A 74 -33.83 26.47 8.35
N ARG A 75 -32.87 25.68 7.86
CA ARG A 75 -32.44 24.43 8.52
C ARG A 75 -31.65 24.72 9.80
N ARG A 76 -30.80 25.75 9.81
CA ARG A 76 -30.10 26.24 11.01
C ARG A 76 -31.07 26.72 12.08
N GLU A 77 -32.05 27.55 11.72
CA GLU A 77 -33.07 28.05 12.66
C GLU A 77 -33.91 26.91 13.27
N ALA A 78 -34.24 25.89 12.50
CA ALA A 78 -34.94 24.71 13.00
C ALA A 78 -34.06 23.88 13.96
N GLN A 79 -32.77 23.70 13.63
CA GLN A 79 -31.81 23.02 14.51
C GLN A 79 -31.58 23.79 15.81
N ILE A 80 -31.44 25.11 15.74
CA ILE A 80 -31.30 25.99 16.91
C ILE A 80 -32.55 25.89 17.79
N ARG A 81 -33.77 25.95 17.22
CA ARG A 81 -35.01 25.76 17.98
C ARG A 81 -35.07 24.39 18.68
N ARG A 82 -34.59 23.33 18.01
CA ARG A 82 -34.49 22.00 18.62
C ARG A 82 -33.48 21.96 19.76
N LEU A 83 -32.31 22.59 19.59
CA LEU A 83 -31.30 22.70 20.64
C LEU A 83 -31.83 23.47 21.85
N LEU A 84 -32.49 24.62 21.61
CA LEU A 84 -33.10 25.43 22.66
C LEU A 84 -34.21 24.70 23.43
N LYS A 85 -34.87 23.70 22.81
CA LYS A 85 -35.85 22.83 23.51
C LYS A 85 -35.19 21.89 24.52
N HIS A 86 -33.93 21.54 24.30
CA HIS A 86 -33.16 20.61 25.15
C HIS A 86 -32.20 21.32 26.11
N VAL A 87 -31.93 22.60 25.89
CA VAL A 87 -31.38 23.47 26.93
C VAL A 87 -32.53 23.66 27.93
N PRO A 88 -32.44 23.17 29.18
CA PRO A 88 -33.44 23.50 30.18
C PRO A 88 -33.55 25.02 30.18
N THR A 89 -34.76 25.52 29.98
CA THR A 89 -35.06 26.93 30.21
C THR A 89 -34.60 27.24 31.62
N ILE A 90 -33.41 27.83 31.75
CA ILE A 90 -33.10 28.70 32.88
C ILE A 90 -34.01 29.91 32.64
N HIS A 91 -35.31 29.69 32.85
CA HIS A 91 -36.23 30.79 33.03
C HIS A 91 -35.74 31.49 34.29
N GLU A 92 -35.48 32.78 34.15
CA GLU A 92 -35.36 33.69 35.27
C GLU A 92 -36.64 33.58 36.11
N GLU A 93 -36.69 32.63 37.05
CA GLU A 93 -37.45 32.78 38.29
C GLU A 93 -36.74 33.86 39.10
N ARG A 94 -36.81 35.10 38.63
CA ARG A 94 -36.39 36.27 39.37
C ARG A 94 -37.63 37.07 39.74
N PHE A 95 -37.92 36.97 41.04
CA PHE A 95 -38.71 37.89 41.85
C PHE A 95 -40.23 37.76 41.73
N ASP A 96 -40.80 36.80 42.46
CA ASP A 96 -41.97 37.02 43.32
C ASP A 96 -42.15 35.82 44.28
N HIS A 97 -41.20 35.63 45.19
CA HIS A 97 -41.39 34.76 46.35
C HIS A 97 -41.15 35.56 47.64
N PRO A 98 -42.21 35.79 48.46
CA PRO A 98 -42.04 36.44 49.74
C PRO A 98 -41.35 35.47 50.72
N ASN A 99 -40.20 35.88 51.26
CA ASN A 99 -39.51 35.30 52.41
C ASN A 99 -39.32 33.76 52.41
N LEU A 100 -38.30 33.28 51.70
CA LEU A 100 -37.66 32.00 52.01
C LEU A 100 -36.36 32.27 52.75
N GLN A 101 -36.35 31.97 54.06
CA GLN A 101 -35.13 31.82 54.84
C GLN A 101 -34.30 30.68 54.23
N GLU A 102 -33.06 30.98 53.84
CA GLU A 102 -32.11 29.97 53.36
C GLU A 102 -31.77 28.99 54.49
N PRO A 103 -31.89 27.65 54.28
CA PRO A 103 -31.34 26.70 55.22
C PRO A 103 -29.81 26.76 55.18
N PRO A 104 -29.13 26.60 56.34
CA PRO A 104 -27.68 26.79 56.41
C PRO A 104 -26.95 25.62 55.74
N ASN A 105 -26.01 25.96 54.85
CA ASN A 105 -24.93 25.10 54.35
C ASN A 105 -25.31 23.65 54.00
N THR A 106 -26.09 23.47 52.94
CA THR A 106 -26.02 22.24 52.15
C THR A 106 -25.21 22.53 50.89
N ILE A 107 -24.15 21.74 50.65
CA ILE A 107 -23.41 21.73 49.38
C ILE A 107 -24.46 21.68 48.25
N PRO A 108 -24.45 22.63 47.29
CA PRO A 108 -25.51 22.72 46.29
C PRO A 108 -25.68 21.37 45.60
N ALA A 109 -26.90 20.83 45.54
CA ALA A 109 -27.18 19.60 44.82
C ALA A 109 -26.75 19.66 43.34
N GLU A 110 -26.55 20.86 42.80
CA GLU A 110 -25.95 21.12 41.49
C GLU A 110 -24.44 20.81 41.42
N GLN A 111 -23.67 20.98 42.49
CA GLN A 111 -22.24 20.63 42.51
C GLN A 111 -22.02 19.11 42.53
N VAL A 112 -22.82 18.37 43.30
CA VAL A 112 -22.75 16.90 43.35
C VAL A 112 -23.03 16.27 41.97
N ARG A 113 -23.99 16.84 41.22
CA ARG A 113 -24.30 16.40 39.85
C ARG A 113 -23.21 16.72 38.83
N LEU A 114 -22.46 17.80 39.04
CA LEU A 114 -21.34 18.20 38.17
C LEU A 114 -20.13 17.28 38.37
N ASP A 115 -19.87 16.87 39.61
CA ASP A 115 -18.78 15.93 39.93
C ASP A 115 -19.07 14.53 39.40
N GLU A 116 -20.30 14.02 39.55
CA GLU A 116 -20.75 12.75 38.95
C GLU A 116 -20.63 12.77 37.42
N PHE A 117 -21.02 13.88 36.78
CA PHE A 117 -20.89 14.06 35.35
C PHE A 117 -19.43 14.09 34.89
N ASN A 118 -18.57 14.84 35.59
CA ASN A 118 -17.15 14.92 35.29
C ASN A 118 -16.46 13.56 35.45
N GLN A 119 -16.85 12.80 36.49
CA GLN A 119 -16.35 11.44 36.69
C GLN A 119 -16.75 10.53 35.53
N MET A 120 -18.03 10.52 35.15
CA MET A 120 -18.51 9.74 34.01
C MET A 120 -17.82 10.13 32.69
N TYR A 121 -17.59 11.43 32.48
CA TYR A 121 -16.91 11.94 31.30
C TYR A 121 -15.45 11.46 31.24
N HIS A 122 -14.73 11.52 32.36
CA HIS A 122 -13.37 11.02 32.45
C HIS A 122 -13.29 9.51 32.25
N GLU A 123 -14.19 8.72 32.85
CA GLU A 123 -14.24 7.28 32.66
C GLU A 123 -14.50 6.91 31.18
N ALA A 124 -15.39 7.63 30.50
CA ALA A 124 -15.64 7.44 29.07
C ALA A 124 -14.42 7.82 28.20
N LEU A 125 -13.71 8.90 28.55
CA LEU A 125 -12.47 9.31 27.88
C LEU A 125 -11.37 8.26 28.01
N MET A 126 -11.15 7.75 29.22
CA MET A 126 -10.13 6.73 29.48
C MET A 126 -10.47 5.42 28.75
N THR A 127 -11.74 5.02 28.78
CA THR A 127 -12.22 3.83 28.06
C THR A 127 -11.99 3.96 26.55
N ASN A 128 -12.33 5.11 25.96
CA ASN A 128 -12.07 5.37 24.54
C ASN A 128 -10.58 5.35 24.20
N HIS A 129 -9.74 5.94 25.05
CA HIS A 129 -8.29 5.90 24.88
C HIS A 129 -7.76 4.46 24.88
N HIS A 130 -8.25 3.60 25.77
CA HIS A 130 -7.85 2.19 25.81
C HIS A 130 -8.31 1.42 24.57
N ILE A 131 -9.53 1.67 24.09
CA ILE A 131 -10.05 1.05 22.86
C ILE A 131 -9.18 1.45 21.66
N GLU A 132 -8.89 2.74 21.50
CA GLU A 132 -8.06 3.22 20.39
C GLU A 132 -6.63 2.69 20.48
N SER A 133 -6.04 2.65 21.69
CA SER A 133 -4.71 2.09 21.89
C SER A 133 -4.64 0.62 21.48
N ARG A 134 -5.63 -0.19 21.90
CA ARG A 134 -5.73 -1.60 21.50
C ARG A 134 -5.96 -1.76 20.00
N ARG A 135 -6.76 -0.89 19.38
CA ARG A 135 -7.00 -0.86 17.93
C ARG A 135 -5.68 -0.63 17.18
N LEU A 136 -4.91 0.37 17.60
CA LEU A 136 -3.61 0.70 17.02
C LEU A 136 -2.57 -0.42 17.22
N GLU A 137 -2.54 -1.06 18.39
CA GLU A 137 -1.68 -2.22 18.63
C GLU A 137 -2.02 -3.40 17.71
N THR A 138 -3.32 -3.65 17.49
CA THR A 138 -3.80 -4.71 16.60
C THR A 138 -3.44 -4.40 15.14
N GLU A 139 -3.68 -3.18 14.66
CA GLU A 139 -3.28 -2.73 13.32
C GLU A 139 -1.76 -2.81 13.13
N LYS A 140 -0.97 -2.41 14.14
CA LYS A 140 0.50 -2.51 14.11
C LYS A 140 0.95 -3.97 14.01
N LYS A 141 0.34 -4.87 14.78
CA LYS A 141 0.65 -6.30 14.73
C LYS A 141 0.32 -6.90 13.35
N GLN A 142 -0.84 -6.60 12.80
CA GLN A 142 -1.23 -7.06 11.45
C GLN A 142 -0.21 -6.63 10.38
N LYS A 143 0.24 -5.37 10.41
CA LYS A 143 1.28 -4.89 9.47
C LYS A 143 2.62 -5.60 9.65
N ILE A 144 3.00 -5.94 10.88
CA ILE A 144 4.21 -6.72 11.15
C ILE A 144 4.07 -8.14 10.57
N ASP A 145 2.92 -8.78 10.77
CA ASP A 145 2.65 -10.11 10.23
C ASP A 145 2.68 -10.12 8.69
N GLU A 146 2.09 -9.11 8.04
CA GLU A 146 2.16 -8.91 6.59
C GLU A 146 3.61 -8.75 6.08
N LEU A 147 4.42 -7.95 6.78
CA LEU A 147 5.83 -7.76 6.44
C LEU A 147 6.63 -9.07 6.58
N ASN A 148 6.37 -9.86 7.63
CA ASN A 148 7.04 -11.13 7.82
C ASN A 148 6.71 -12.14 6.71
N VAL A 149 5.46 -12.15 6.24
CA VAL A 149 5.07 -12.98 5.07
C VAL A 149 5.82 -12.54 3.81
N LEU A 150 6.02 -11.24 3.59
CA LEU A 150 6.78 -10.74 2.45
C LEU A 150 8.27 -11.09 2.55
N ILE A 151 8.86 -11.02 3.75
CA ILE A 151 10.24 -11.44 4.00
C ILE A 151 10.41 -12.92 3.66
N ALA A 152 9.52 -13.80 4.15
CA ALA A 152 9.57 -15.22 3.85
C ALA A 152 9.48 -15.52 2.33
N LYS A 153 8.67 -14.75 1.58
CA LYS A 153 8.61 -14.86 0.12
C LYS A 153 9.91 -14.44 -0.54
N ILE A 154 10.56 -13.37 -0.06
CA ILE A 154 11.86 -12.92 -0.58
C ILE A 154 12.93 -13.99 -0.35
N ASP A 155 12.97 -14.58 0.83
CA ASP A 155 13.98 -15.60 1.14
C ASP A 155 13.76 -16.88 0.30
N SER A 156 12.51 -17.27 0.07
CA SER A 156 12.19 -18.34 -0.90
C SER A 156 12.65 -18.01 -2.31
N LEU A 157 12.48 -16.77 -2.78
CA LEU A 157 12.96 -16.35 -4.10
C LEU A 157 14.50 -16.41 -4.18
N LYS A 158 15.21 -16.00 -3.13
CA LYS A 158 16.68 -16.12 -3.08
C LYS A 158 17.15 -17.56 -3.11
N GLU A 159 16.43 -18.48 -2.45
CA GLU A 159 16.74 -19.91 -2.55
C GLU A 159 16.56 -20.43 -3.99
N THR A 160 15.48 -20.02 -4.67
CA THR A 160 15.28 -20.39 -6.09
C THR A 160 16.33 -19.79 -7.02
N GLU A 161 16.78 -18.55 -6.75
CA GLU A 161 17.85 -17.90 -7.50
C GLU A 161 19.18 -18.66 -7.33
N LYS A 162 19.52 -19.02 -6.09
CA LYS A 162 20.72 -19.83 -5.80
C LYS A 162 20.67 -21.21 -6.48
N GLU A 163 19.49 -21.84 -6.52
CA GLU A 163 19.32 -23.10 -7.24
C GLU A 163 19.52 -22.94 -8.75
N LEU A 164 19.01 -21.85 -9.33
CA LEU A 164 19.23 -21.52 -10.75
C LEU A 164 20.70 -21.28 -11.06
N ASP A 165 21.41 -20.51 -10.23
CA ASP A 165 22.84 -20.25 -10.40
C ASP A 165 23.66 -21.54 -10.36
N ASN A 166 23.35 -22.46 -9.43
CA ASN A 166 23.98 -23.77 -9.38
C ASN A 166 23.72 -24.59 -10.65
N ARG A 167 22.49 -24.55 -11.19
CA ARG A 167 22.14 -25.24 -12.43
C ARG A 167 22.83 -24.65 -13.65
N ILE A 168 23.07 -23.33 -13.66
CA ILE A 168 23.83 -22.65 -14.70
C ILE A 168 25.29 -23.10 -14.62
N ALA A 169 25.92 -23.02 -13.44
CA ALA A 169 27.31 -23.45 -13.26
C ALA A 169 27.54 -24.91 -13.69
N GLN A 170 26.66 -25.83 -13.30
CA GLN A 170 26.73 -27.23 -13.73
C GLN A 170 26.57 -27.44 -15.24
N LYS A 171 25.84 -26.55 -15.93
CA LYS A 171 25.71 -26.61 -17.38
C LYS A 171 26.96 -26.07 -18.06
N THR A 172 27.53 -24.97 -17.56
CA THR A 172 28.76 -24.38 -18.10
C THR A 172 29.93 -25.36 -18.02
N GLU A 173 30.10 -26.05 -16.88
CA GLU A 173 31.12 -27.09 -16.70
C GLU A 173 30.97 -28.23 -17.73
N LYS A 174 29.74 -28.70 -17.96
CA LYS A 174 29.48 -29.72 -18.99
C LYS A 174 29.70 -29.23 -20.42
N GLU A 175 29.51 -27.94 -20.70
CA GLU A 175 29.80 -27.37 -22.01
C GLU A 175 31.31 -27.29 -22.26
N GLU A 176 32.10 -26.97 -21.23
CA GLU A 176 33.56 -27.01 -21.29
C GLU A 176 34.07 -28.44 -21.53
N ASP A 177 33.55 -29.43 -20.80
CA ASP A 177 33.86 -30.86 -21.01
C ASP A 177 33.61 -31.30 -22.47
N LEU A 178 32.47 -30.88 -23.05
CA LEU A 178 32.12 -31.21 -24.43
C LEU A 178 33.06 -30.55 -25.45
N GLU A 179 33.55 -29.36 -25.15
CA GLU A 179 34.49 -28.65 -26.03
C GLU A 179 35.89 -29.28 -25.97
N GLU A 180 36.34 -29.74 -24.80
CA GLU A 180 37.58 -30.53 -24.67
C GLU A 180 37.51 -31.83 -25.49
N ILE A 181 36.42 -32.60 -25.38
CA ILE A 181 36.24 -33.83 -26.16
C ILE A 181 36.27 -33.54 -27.67
N LYS A 182 35.63 -32.46 -28.13
CA LYS A 182 35.69 -32.09 -29.55
C LYS A 182 37.11 -31.77 -30.00
N ASN A 183 37.89 -31.06 -29.18
CA ASN A 183 39.27 -30.72 -29.48
C ASN A 183 40.17 -31.98 -29.50
N GLU A 184 39.95 -32.92 -28.58
CA GLU A 184 40.63 -34.21 -28.58
C GLU A 184 40.32 -35.03 -29.84
N ILE A 185 39.05 -35.12 -30.24
CA ILE A 185 38.64 -35.80 -31.47
C ILE A 185 39.29 -35.15 -32.70
N ALA A 186 39.34 -33.82 -32.75
CA ALA A 186 39.99 -33.09 -33.85
C ALA A 186 41.49 -33.39 -33.93
N LEU A 187 42.19 -33.42 -32.78
CA LEU A 187 43.61 -33.77 -32.69
C LEU A 187 43.90 -35.24 -33.09
N GLU A 188 43.04 -36.18 -32.71
CA GLU A 188 43.17 -37.60 -33.06
C GLU A 188 42.93 -37.83 -34.56
N ALA A 189 41.95 -37.13 -35.15
CA ALA A 189 41.68 -37.15 -36.58
C ALA A 189 42.86 -36.57 -37.38
N ASP A 190 43.44 -35.46 -36.93
CA ASP A 190 44.60 -34.84 -37.56
C ASP A 190 45.85 -35.73 -37.51
N LYS A 191 46.12 -36.38 -36.36
CA LYS A 191 47.19 -37.39 -36.23
C LYS A 191 46.99 -38.57 -37.18
N SER A 192 45.75 -39.05 -37.31
CA SER A 192 45.42 -40.16 -38.21
C SER A 192 45.63 -39.79 -39.68
N ILE A 193 45.33 -38.55 -40.06
CA ILE A 193 45.59 -38.02 -41.41
C ILE A 193 47.11 -37.86 -41.65
N THR A 194 47.85 -37.37 -40.66
CA THR A 194 49.32 -37.22 -40.80
C THR A 194 50.03 -38.56 -40.90
N ILE A 195 49.60 -39.57 -40.15
CA ILE A 195 50.15 -40.93 -40.23
C ILE A 195 49.87 -41.55 -41.61
N ASN A 196 48.65 -41.37 -42.14
CA ASN A 196 48.33 -41.85 -43.49
C ASN A 196 49.14 -41.12 -44.57
N ASN A 197 49.31 -39.80 -44.50
CA ASN A 197 50.14 -39.07 -45.48
C ASN A 197 51.63 -39.40 -45.38
N ALA A 198 52.18 -39.58 -44.18
CA ALA A 198 53.56 -40.03 -43.99
C ALA A 198 53.78 -41.48 -44.49
N SER A 199 52.73 -42.31 -44.48
CA SER A 199 52.78 -43.66 -45.07
C SER A 199 52.62 -43.68 -46.60
N VAL A 200 52.08 -42.61 -47.19
CA VAL A 200 51.88 -42.47 -48.65
C VAL A 200 53.13 -41.86 -49.33
N GLU A 201 53.95 -41.09 -48.63
CA GLU A 201 55.19 -40.51 -49.17
C GLU A 201 56.42 -41.45 -49.15
N VAL A 202 56.30 -42.70 -48.65
CA VAL A 202 57.40 -43.71 -48.65
C VAL A 202 57.13 -44.87 -49.63
N PHE A 203 56.23 -44.67 -50.60
CA PHE A 203 56.09 -45.54 -51.77
C PHE A 203 56.45 -44.81 -53.07
N GLU A 204 57.51 -43.98 -53.05
CA GLU A 204 58.36 -43.85 -54.24
C GLU A 204 59.12 -45.17 -54.40
N ILE A 205 58.47 -46.16 -55.02
CA ILE A 205 59.21 -47.25 -55.64
C ILE A 205 59.51 -46.82 -57.07
N ASP A 206 60.77 -46.43 -57.28
CA ASP A 206 61.47 -46.39 -58.56
C ASP A 206 61.45 -47.78 -59.26
N ASN A 207 60.29 -48.27 -59.71
CA ASN A 207 60.19 -49.52 -60.47
C ASN A 207 59.15 -49.53 -61.60
N LEU A 208 58.76 -48.38 -62.13
CA LEU A 208 57.92 -48.32 -63.33
C LEU A 208 58.71 -48.40 -64.66
N GLN A 209 59.98 -48.84 -64.66
CA GLN A 209 60.80 -48.88 -65.89
C GLN A 209 61.65 -50.13 -66.19
N GLU A 210 61.61 -51.22 -65.42
CA GLU A 210 62.33 -52.46 -65.78
C GLU A 210 61.49 -53.72 -65.55
N ASN A 211 61.37 -54.56 -66.59
CA ASN A 211 60.57 -55.78 -66.76
C ASN A 211 59.11 -55.52 -67.19
N GLY A 212 58.72 -55.50 -68.47
CA GLY A 212 59.16 -56.34 -69.58
C GLY A 212 58.67 -57.78 -69.41
N LEU A 213 57.49 -58.12 -69.95
CA LEU A 213 57.07 -59.43 -70.51
C LEU A 213 55.52 -59.45 -70.64
N THR A 214 54.96 -59.08 -71.78
CA THR A 214 54.58 -60.00 -72.86
C THR A 214 53.86 -61.28 -72.40
N SER A 215 52.54 -61.31 -72.55
CA SER A 215 51.71 -62.48 -72.91
C SER A 215 50.35 -61.90 -73.33
N LYS A 216 50.05 -61.70 -74.61
CA LYS A 216 49.35 -62.65 -75.50
C LYS A 216 48.27 -63.49 -74.81
N LEU A 217 47.15 -63.63 -75.55
CA LEU A 217 45.99 -64.54 -75.42
C LEU A 217 44.81 -63.90 -74.66
N ASP A 218 43.79 -63.42 -75.35
CA ASP A 218 42.75 -64.11 -76.16
C ASP A 218 41.52 -64.54 -75.32
N GLU A 219 40.36 -64.17 -75.86
CA GLU A 219 39.03 -64.81 -75.78
C GLU A 219 38.37 -65.06 -74.40
N LYS A 220 37.44 -64.16 -74.02
CA LYS A 220 35.98 -64.36 -74.12
C LYS A 220 35.19 -63.20 -73.52
#